data_AF-A0A838NWC6-F1
#
_entry.id   AF-A0A838NWC6-F1
#
_cell.length_a   1.000
_cell.length_b   1.000
_cell.length_c   1.000
_cell.angle_alpha   90.00
_cell.angle_beta   90.00
_cell.angle_gamma   90.00
#
_symmetry.space_group_name_H-M   'P 1'
#
loop_
_entity.id
_entity.type
_entity.pdbx_description
1 polymer ?
#
loop_
_entity_poly.entity_id
_entity_poly.type
_entity_poly.pdbx_seq_one_letter_code
_entity_poly.pdbx_strand_id
1 'polypeptide(L)'
;MNTRRLKVITLAAAMLTGAGLVAAQAPAETADKPKKERVPKKPRGTFFESEEPIAATFTTNIKQLRRDKADKAPWRDGQMSYTAPDGKVVSIPAKVRTRGIWRLKTCEFPPVRFNFTSAATKGTLLDGLDKPKLVNHCRDDDLYEQYILQELQVYRIYALLTPVSHRVRLLRLTYADSATGKPLTTRYSFFVEDLAWLAGRKDGLVLPLKGAVGSDLEPFHNALIGVFMFFIGNTDFSINGLHNVELVQTSDGIVFPVAFDFDFSGAVNARYATVDPSLSVQRVRDRLFRGYCAPSGDFEKVFALFNEKREAINGLYRDHIGKLMNAKVADETIRFYDDFYKTINDPRARKRHILEACRPDR
;
A
#
# COMPACT_ATOMS: atom_id res chain seq x y z
N MET A 1 48.99 -76.31 0.05
CA MET A 1 50.32 -76.70 -0.45
C MET A 1 50.57 -76.05 -1.80
N ASN A 2 51.63 -75.24 -1.87
CA ASN A 2 52.48 -74.90 -3.02
C ASN A 2 51.88 -74.49 -4.39
N THR A 3 51.93 -73.18 -4.62
CA THR A 3 52.73 -72.45 -5.64
C THR A 3 52.83 -72.97 -7.09
N ARG A 4 52.44 -72.10 -8.05
CA ARG A 4 53.26 -71.52 -9.17
C ARG A 4 52.34 -70.67 -10.09
N ARG A 5 52.62 -69.36 -10.27
CA ARG A 5 53.24 -68.69 -11.45
C ARG A 5 52.52 -68.98 -12.78
N LEU A 6 52.24 -68.07 -13.71
CA LEU A 6 52.47 -66.63 -13.96
C LEU A 6 51.66 -66.33 -15.24
N LYS A 7 51.12 -65.12 -15.46
CA LYS A 7 51.09 -64.49 -16.80
C LYS A 7 50.69 -63.02 -16.71
N VAL A 8 51.61 -62.18 -17.14
CA VAL A 8 51.49 -60.76 -17.44
C VAL A 8 50.73 -60.62 -18.76
N ILE A 9 49.71 -59.75 -18.81
CA ILE A 9 49.18 -59.18 -20.05
C ILE A 9 49.05 -57.67 -19.85
N THR A 10 49.70 -56.96 -20.75
CA THR A 10 49.85 -55.50 -20.88
C THR A 10 48.49 -54.83 -21.14
N LEU A 11 48.19 -53.77 -20.39
CA LEU A 11 46.99 -52.93 -20.57
C LEU A 11 47.21 -51.97 -21.75
N ALA A 12 46.34 -52.02 -22.77
CA ALA A 12 46.21 -51.00 -23.79
C ALA A 12 45.15 -49.98 -23.35
N ALA A 13 45.51 -48.69 -23.39
CA ALA A 13 44.63 -47.58 -23.04
C ALA A 13 43.59 -47.33 -24.15
N ALA A 14 42.31 -47.29 -23.79
CA ALA A 14 41.24 -46.75 -24.61
C ALA A 14 40.75 -45.44 -23.98
N MET A 15 40.98 -44.31 -24.67
CA MET A 15 40.42 -43.02 -24.31
C MET A 15 38.92 -43.01 -24.66
N LEU A 16 38.06 -42.92 -23.63
CA LEU A 16 36.66 -42.52 -23.79
C LEU A 16 36.54 -41.02 -23.57
N THR A 17 36.09 -40.33 -24.61
CA THR A 17 35.69 -38.92 -24.61
C THR A 17 34.38 -38.74 -23.84
N GLY A 18 34.49 -38.32 -22.57
CA GLY A 18 33.35 -37.86 -21.79
C GLY A 18 33.07 -36.38 -22.08
N ALA A 19 32.01 -36.08 -22.82
CA ALA A 19 31.45 -34.74 -22.92
C ALA A 19 30.88 -34.33 -21.56
N GLY A 20 31.58 -33.44 -20.85
CA GLY A 20 31.10 -32.88 -19.59
C GLY A 20 29.94 -31.92 -19.83
N LEU A 21 28.74 -32.31 -19.41
CA LEU A 21 27.63 -31.39 -19.16
C LEU A 21 28.02 -30.48 -18.00
N VAL A 22 28.40 -29.24 -18.32
CA VAL A 22 28.53 -28.17 -17.33
C VAL A 22 27.11 -27.78 -16.91
N ALA A 23 26.62 -28.38 -15.82
CA ALA A 23 25.44 -27.89 -15.12
C ALA A 23 25.80 -26.52 -14.53
N ALA A 24 25.21 -25.46 -15.10
CA ALA A 24 25.27 -24.12 -14.52
C ALA A 24 24.63 -24.16 -13.13
N GLN A 25 25.44 -24.08 -12.08
CA GLN A 25 24.96 -23.89 -10.73
C GLN A 25 24.32 -22.50 -10.64
N ALA A 26 23.02 -22.47 -10.35
CA ALA A 26 22.31 -21.25 -10.00
C ALA A 26 23.02 -20.59 -8.80
N PRO A 27 23.22 -19.26 -8.81
CA PRO A 27 23.80 -18.58 -7.67
C PRO A 27 22.90 -18.77 -6.46
N ALA A 28 23.48 -19.26 -5.37
CA ALA A 28 22.81 -19.41 -4.09
C ALA A 28 22.20 -18.06 -3.67
N GLU A 29 20.87 -18.03 -3.51
CA GLU A 29 20.17 -16.93 -2.85
C GLU A 29 20.77 -16.77 -1.46
N THR A 30 21.46 -15.65 -1.24
CA THR A 30 21.86 -15.25 0.10
C THR A 30 20.60 -15.05 0.93
N ALA A 31 20.41 -15.93 1.92
CA ALA A 31 19.34 -15.85 2.90
C ALA A 31 19.24 -14.42 3.45
N ASP A 32 18.11 -13.76 3.15
CA ASP A 32 17.82 -12.43 3.65
C ASP A 32 17.74 -12.52 5.19
N LYS A 33 18.48 -11.66 5.90
CA LYS A 33 18.48 -11.65 7.37
C LYS A 33 17.03 -11.53 7.88
N PRO A 34 16.63 -12.25 8.94
CA PRO A 34 15.27 -12.15 9.46
C PRO A 34 14.91 -10.68 9.72
N LYS A 35 13.81 -10.22 9.12
CA LYS A 35 13.27 -8.88 9.35
C LYS A 35 13.04 -8.74 10.85
N LYS A 36 13.85 -7.93 11.53
CA LYS A 36 13.69 -7.68 12.95
C LYS A 36 12.29 -7.12 13.22
N GLU A 37 11.66 -7.63 14.27
CA GLU A 37 10.46 -7.04 14.86
C GLU A 37 10.63 -5.52 14.98
N ARG A 38 9.65 -4.77 14.49
CA ARG A 38 9.63 -3.32 14.69
C ARG A 38 8.84 -3.07 15.95
N VAL A 39 9.55 -2.71 17.02
CA VAL A 39 8.94 -2.24 18.26
C VAL A 39 7.95 -1.13 17.92
N PRO A 40 6.69 -1.22 18.37
CA PRO A 40 5.73 -0.17 18.12
C PRO A 40 6.23 1.13 18.72
N LYS A 41 6.10 2.19 17.92
CA LYS A 41 6.40 3.54 18.38
C LYS A 41 5.05 4.19 18.60
N LYS A 42 4.72 4.51 19.86
CA LYS A 42 3.59 5.42 20.12
C LYS A 42 3.79 6.66 19.24
N PRO A 43 2.74 7.14 18.54
CA PRO A 43 2.83 8.37 17.76
C PRO A 43 3.42 9.48 18.62
N ARG A 44 4.47 10.14 18.14
CA ARG A 44 5.18 11.20 18.88
C ARG A 44 4.78 12.62 18.46
N GLY A 45 3.85 12.73 17.51
CA GLY A 45 3.36 14.01 17.01
C GLY A 45 1.93 13.89 16.51
N THR A 46 1.34 15.04 16.20
CA THR A 46 -0.09 15.20 15.88
C THR A 46 -0.35 15.33 14.38
N PHE A 47 0.66 15.07 13.53
CA PHE A 47 0.59 15.33 12.08
C PHE A 47 -0.66 14.70 11.44
N PHE A 48 -0.98 13.45 11.77
CA PHE A 48 -2.12 12.71 11.22
C PHE A 48 -3.43 12.87 12.01
N GLU A 49 -3.47 13.71 13.06
CA GLU A 49 -4.69 13.97 13.83
C GLU A 49 -5.59 15.01 13.16
N SER A 50 -5.03 15.79 12.24
CA SER A 50 -5.76 16.78 11.45
C SER A 50 -5.84 16.33 10.00
N GLU A 51 -7.02 16.48 9.41
CA GLU A 51 -7.23 16.27 7.97
C GLU A 51 -7.00 17.55 7.14
N GLU A 52 -6.79 18.70 7.80
CA GLU A 52 -6.61 19.99 7.14
C GLU A 52 -5.40 19.95 6.18
N PRO A 53 -5.62 20.26 4.88
CA PRO A 53 -4.56 20.22 3.89
C PRO A 53 -3.41 21.18 4.24
N ILE A 54 -2.17 20.73 4.03
CA ILE A 54 -0.98 21.58 4.23
C ILE A 54 -0.44 22.04 2.88
N ALA A 55 -0.24 23.35 2.71
CA ALA A 55 0.58 23.86 1.61
C ALA A 55 2.06 23.69 1.96
N ALA A 56 2.80 22.96 1.12
CA ALA A 56 4.21 22.66 1.35
C ALA A 56 5.02 22.64 0.05
N THR A 57 6.33 22.75 0.17
CA THR A 57 7.29 22.62 -0.93
C THR A 57 8.22 21.45 -0.67
N PHE A 58 8.28 20.53 -1.63
CA PHE A 58 9.28 19.46 -1.68
C PHE A 58 10.38 19.84 -2.67
N THR A 59 11.58 20.08 -2.14
CA THR A 59 12.77 20.42 -2.92
C THR A 59 13.73 19.24 -2.98
N THR A 60 14.17 18.83 -4.18
CA THR A 60 15.19 17.80 -4.39
C THR A 60 15.76 17.89 -5.81
N ASN A 61 16.76 17.07 -6.16
CA ASN A 61 17.19 16.93 -7.55
C ASN A 61 16.16 16.08 -8.31
N ILE A 62 15.18 16.74 -8.93
CA ILE A 62 14.01 16.07 -9.51
C ILE A 62 14.43 15.19 -10.69
N LYS A 63 15.37 15.68 -11.52
CA LYS A 63 15.89 14.92 -12.67
C LYS A 63 16.57 13.62 -12.23
N GLN A 64 17.33 13.66 -11.15
CA GLN A 64 17.98 12.47 -10.60
C GLN A 64 16.95 11.52 -9.99
N LEU A 65 16.03 12.03 -9.16
CA LEU A 65 15.02 11.21 -8.49
C LEU A 65 14.09 10.49 -9.50
N ARG A 66 13.71 11.15 -10.60
CA ARG A 66 12.93 10.52 -11.69
C ARG A 66 13.67 9.35 -12.35
N ARG A 67 15.01 9.37 -12.40
CA ARG A 67 15.84 8.32 -12.99
C ARG A 67 16.15 7.17 -12.04
N ASP A 68 15.92 7.35 -10.74
CA ASP A 68 16.13 6.31 -9.73
C ASP A 68 15.00 5.26 -9.82
N LYS A 69 15.09 4.38 -10.82
CA LYS A 69 14.07 3.36 -11.14
C LYS A 69 14.45 1.94 -10.68
N ALA A 70 15.57 1.79 -9.97
CA ALA A 70 16.01 0.50 -9.44
C ALA A 70 15.19 0.09 -8.20
N ASP A 71 14.99 -1.22 -8.01
CA ASP A 71 14.23 -1.77 -6.88
C ASP A 71 14.78 -1.32 -5.51
N LYS A 72 16.09 -1.08 -5.43
CA LYS A 72 16.79 -0.50 -4.28
C LYS A 72 17.39 0.86 -4.62
N ALA A 73 16.54 1.80 -5.02
CA ALA A 73 16.95 3.18 -5.28
C ALA A 73 17.70 3.81 -4.08
N PRO A 74 18.77 4.57 -4.34
CA PRO A 74 19.53 5.24 -3.28
C PRO A 74 18.71 6.34 -2.62
N TRP A 75 19.05 6.64 -1.37
CA TRP A 75 18.56 7.85 -0.70
C TRP A 75 19.26 9.08 -1.26
N ARG A 76 18.47 10.07 -1.68
CA ARG A 76 18.89 11.39 -2.16
C ARG A 76 18.60 12.46 -1.12
N ASP A 77 19.27 13.59 -1.24
CA ASP A 77 18.95 14.77 -0.43
C ASP A 77 17.63 15.40 -0.87
N GLY A 78 16.85 15.83 0.11
CA GLY A 78 15.63 16.57 -0.10
C GLY A 78 15.33 17.49 1.08
N GLN A 79 14.31 18.32 0.90
CA GLN A 79 13.82 19.22 1.93
C GLN A 79 12.30 19.34 1.79
N MET A 80 11.61 19.34 2.91
CA MET A 80 10.21 19.75 2.99
C MET A 80 10.16 21.13 3.66
N SER A 81 9.44 22.08 3.08
CA SER A 81 9.18 23.36 3.73
C SER A 81 7.71 23.72 3.72
N TYR A 82 7.27 24.49 4.71
CA TYR A 82 5.90 25.00 4.82
C TYR A 82 5.92 26.34 5.58
N THR A 83 4.82 27.10 5.48
CA THR A 83 4.67 28.35 6.23
C THR A 83 3.94 28.05 7.54
N ALA A 84 4.56 28.37 8.67
CA ALA A 84 3.96 28.22 9.99
C ALA A 84 2.87 29.29 10.23
N PRO A 85 1.99 29.10 11.25
CA PRO A 85 0.94 30.08 11.56
C PRO A 85 1.45 31.50 11.86
N ASP A 86 2.69 31.64 12.32
CA ASP A 86 3.33 32.94 12.56
C ASP A 86 3.94 33.58 11.29
N GLY A 87 3.69 32.97 10.12
CA GLY A 87 4.17 33.44 8.82
C GLY A 87 5.61 33.04 8.48
N LYS A 88 6.34 32.37 9.38
CA LYS A 88 7.72 31.97 9.11
C LYS A 88 7.78 30.69 8.27
N VAL A 89 8.73 30.65 7.34
CA VAL A 89 9.03 29.43 6.59
C VAL A 89 9.84 28.49 7.46
N VAL A 90 9.30 27.28 7.68
CA VAL A 90 10.00 26.18 8.35
C VAL A 90 10.52 25.24 7.27
N SER A 91 11.84 25.03 7.24
CA SER A 91 12.51 24.15 6.28
C SER A 91 13.16 22.97 6.98
N ILE A 92 12.72 21.76 6.62
CA ILE A 92 13.10 20.51 7.29
C ILE A 92 13.87 19.65 6.29
N PRO A 93 15.17 19.39 6.52
CA PRO A 93 15.93 18.48 5.68
C PRO A 93 15.42 17.05 5.81
N ALA A 94 15.45 16.32 4.70
CA ALA A 94 15.06 14.93 4.63
C ALA A 94 15.98 14.16 3.67
N LYS A 95 16.02 12.83 3.83
CA LYS A 95 16.40 11.96 2.73
C LYS A 95 15.15 11.52 1.99
N VAL A 96 15.23 11.37 0.67
CA VAL A 96 14.13 10.90 -0.18
C VAL A 96 14.59 9.79 -1.11
N ARG A 97 13.71 8.85 -1.43
CA ARG A 97 13.98 7.84 -2.47
C ARG A 97 12.68 7.43 -3.15
N THR A 98 12.81 6.83 -4.32
CA THR A 98 11.68 6.22 -5.01
C THR A 98 11.30 4.88 -4.36
N ARG A 99 10.04 4.46 -4.53
CA ARG A 99 9.50 3.20 -4.01
C ARG A 99 8.46 2.59 -4.94
N GLY A 100 8.09 1.34 -4.66
CA GLY A 100 7.05 0.61 -5.38
C GLY A 100 7.63 -0.25 -6.50
N ILE A 101 6.74 -0.92 -7.23
CA ILE A 101 7.11 -1.89 -8.28
C ILE A 101 6.56 -1.40 -9.63
N TRP A 102 5.23 -1.39 -9.77
CA TRP A 102 4.58 -1.02 -11.03
C TRP A 102 4.75 0.47 -11.35
N ARG A 103 4.23 1.35 -10.47
CA ARG A 103 4.34 2.82 -10.62
C ARG A 103 5.78 3.33 -10.65
N LEU A 104 6.72 2.59 -10.03
CA LEU A 104 8.15 2.91 -10.14
C LEU A 104 8.57 2.92 -11.61
N LYS A 105 8.21 1.88 -12.37
CA LYS A 105 8.66 1.67 -13.76
C LYS A 105 7.84 2.46 -14.79
N THR A 106 6.57 2.73 -14.51
CA THR A 106 5.63 3.26 -15.52
C THR A 106 5.30 4.75 -15.36
N CYS A 107 5.48 5.32 -14.16
CA CYS A 107 5.20 6.74 -13.92
C CYS A 107 6.33 7.66 -14.35
N GLU A 108 5.96 8.85 -14.82
CA GLU A 108 6.89 9.95 -15.07
C GLU A 108 7.54 10.40 -13.76
N PHE A 109 6.69 10.66 -12.75
CA PHE A 109 7.15 10.92 -11.38
C PHE A 109 6.92 9.66 -10.52
N PRO A 110 7.98 8.94 -10.12
CA PRO A 110 7.83 7.72 -9.34
C PRO A 110 7.28 8.01 -7.93
N PRO A 111 6.61 7.04 -7.28
CA PRO A 111 6.21 7.18 -5.89
C PRO A 111 7.42 7.41 -4.97
N VAL A 112 7.30 8.32 -4.00
CA VAL A 112 8.41 8.73 -3.14
C VAL A 112 8.20 8.28 -1.70
N ARG A 113 9.30 7.97 -1.02
CA ARG A 113 9.35 7.81 0.43
C ARG A 113 10.32 8.82 1.02
N PHE A 114 9.88 9.50 2.08
CA PHE A 114 10.73 10.39 2.87
C PHE A 114 11.43 9.64 3.99
N ASN A 115 12.46 10.26 4.55
CA ASN A 115 13.16 9.83 5.74
C ASN A 115 13.64 11.10 6.46
N PHE A 116 12.83 11.54 7.40
CA PHE A 116 13.13 12.63 8.31
C PHE A 116 13.85 12.07 9.55
N THR A 117 14.77 12.85 10.10
CA THR A 117 15.37 12.52 11.39
C THR A 117 14.55 13.15 12.51
N SER A 118 14.46 12.49 13.66
CA SER A 118 13.75 13.05 14.82
C SER A 118 14.31 14.41 15.25
N ALA A 119 15.61 14.65 15.04
CA ALA A 119 16.23 15.93 15.35
C ALA A 119 15.75 17.05 14.40
N ALA A 120 15.52 16.73 13.13
CA ALA A 120 15.08 17.72 12.13
C ALA A 120 13.60 18.09 12.28
N THR A 121 12.76 17.16 12.77
CA THR A 121 11.31 17.38 12.88
C THR A 121 10.86 17.87 14.25
N LYS A 122 11.70 17.76 15.28
CA LYS A 122 11.36 18.14 16.66
C LYS A 122 10.84 19.57 16.74
N GLY A 123 9.66 19.75 17.37
CA GLY A 123 9.04 21.07 17.55
C GLY A 123 8.48 21.70 16.27
N THR A 124 8.38 20.92 15.19
CA THR A 124 7.75 21.35 13.94
C THR A 124 6.41 20.63 13.74
N LEU A 125 5.64 21.02 12.71
CA LEU A 125 4.43 20.31 12.31
C LEU A 125 4.68 18.84 11.93
N LEU A 126 5.90 18.52 11.49
CA LEU A 126 6.29 17.17 11.07
C LEU A 126 6.85 16.35 12.24
N ASP A 127 6.75 16.81 13.49
CA ASP A 127 7.31 16.10 14.64
C ASP A 127 6.84 14.65 14.70
N GLY A 128 7.78 13.77 15.03
CA GLY A 128 7.58 12.33 15.04
C GLY A 128 7.61 11.65 13.66
N LEU A 129 7.35 12.36 12.56
CA LEU A 129 7.44 11.73 11.23
C LEU A 129 8.86 11.20 11.01
N ASP A 130 8.95 9.91 10.63
CA ASP A 130 10.20 9.20 10.35
C ASP A 130 10.27 8.95 8.84
N LYS A 131 9.61 7.89 8.35
CA LYS A 131 9.65 7.50 6.94
C LYS A 131 8.29 7.45 6.28
N PRO A 132 7.50 8.55 6.23
CA PRO A 132 6.18 8.50 5.62
C PRO A 132 6.28 8.15 4.12
N LYS A 133 5.32 7.35 3.65
CA LYS A 133 5.09 7.12 2.22
C LYS A 133 4.37 8.35 1.67
N LEU A 134 4.84 8.94 0.57
CA LEU A 134 4.12 9.97 -0.17
C LEU A 134 3.35 9.29 -1.32
N VAL A 135 2.04 9.50 -1.36
CA VAL A 135 1.24 9.20 -2.54
C VAL A 135 1.19 10.46 -3.39
N ASN A 136 1.78 10.39 -4.59
CA ASN A 136 1.96 11.52 -5.50
C ASN A 136 1.48 11.18 -6.91
N HIS A 137 1.28 12.24 -7.71
CA HIS A 137 0.90 12.12 -9.11
C HIS A 137 1.90 11.27 -9.92
N CYS A 138 1.38 10.46 -10.84
CA CYS A 138 2.19 9.64 -11.74
C CYS A 138 2.62 10.43 -13.00
N ARG A 139 1.77 11.37 -13.45
CA ARG A 139 2.00 12.36 -14.50
C ARG A 139 1.51 13.73 -14.03
N ASP A 140 2.11 14.78 -14.57
CA ASP A 140 1.86 16.16 -14.13
C ASP A 140 0.63 16.78 -14.83
N ASP A 141 -0.54 16.17 -14.66
CA ASP A 141 -1.80 16.67 -15.24
C ASP A 141 -2.99 16.50 -14.29
N ASP A 142 -4.10 17.18 -14.62
CA ASP A 142 -5.30 17.24 -13.78
C ASP A 142 -5.95 15.86 -13.58
N LEU A 143 -5.93 15.00 -14.59
CA LEU A 143 -6.53 13.66 -14.49
C LEU A 143 -5.78 12.82 -13.45
N TYR A 144 -4.45 12.86 -13.46
CA TYR A 144 -3.64 12.14 -12.49
C TYR A 144 -3.69 12.76 -11.09
N GLU A 145 -3.97 14.07 -10.98
CA GLU A 145 -4.28 14.70 -9.69
C GLU A 145 -5.61 14.19 -9.11
N GLN A 146 -6.63 13.98 -9.96
CA GLN A 146 -7.91 13.40 -9.51
C GLN A 146 -7.75 12.01 -8.90
N TYR A 147 -6.86 11.16 -9.44
CA TYR A 147 -6.60 9.83 -8.85
C TYR A 147 -6.06 9.93 -7.41
N ILE A 148 -5.25 10.95 -7.11
CA ILE A 148 -4.72 11.16 -5.76
C ILE A 148 -5.84 11.54 -4.80
N LEU A 149 -6.74 12.43 -5.23
CA LEU A 149 -7.90 12.81 -4.43
C LEU A 149 -8.84 11.62 -4.23
N GLN A 150 -9.10 10.81 -5.26
CA GLN A 150 -9.92 9.60 -5.15
C GLN A 150 -9.28 8.57 -4.20
N GLU A 151 -7.97 8.30 -4.31
CA GLU A 151 -7.27 7.36 -3.42
C GLU A 151 -7.30 7.86 -1.97
N LEU A 152 -7.08 9.15 -1.73
CA LEU A 152 -7.21 9.77 -0.41
C LEU A 152 -8.58 9.52 0.21
N GLN A 153 -9.66 9.71 -0.56
CA GLN A 153 -11.02 9.48 -0.08
C GLN A 153 -11.24 8.02 0.31
N VAL A 154 -10.63 7.06 -0.39
CA VAL A 154 -10.71 5.65 -0.02
C VAL A 154 -10.05 5.37 1.34
N TYR A 155 -8.89 5.99 1.64
CA TYR A 155 -8.30 5.92 2.99
C TYR A 155 -9.23 6.51 4.06
N ARG A 156 -9.81 7.68 3.80
CA ARG A 156 -10.75 8.34 4.73
C ARG A 156 -12.00 7.49 4.98
N ILE A 157 -12.54 6.84 3.95
CA ILE A 157 -13.64 5.88 4.10
C ILE A 157 -13.21 4.70 4.97
N TYR A 158 -12.03 4.13 4.75
CA TYR A 158 -11.56 3.00 5.55
C TYR A 158 -11.44 3.37 7.03
N ALA A 159 -11.01 4.60 7.34
CA ALA A 159 -10.97 5.13 8.70
C ALA A 159 -12.34 5.35 9.35
N LEU A 160 -13.41 5.59 8.58
CA LEU A 160 -14.78 5.61 9.12
C LEU A 160 -15.29 4.22 9.54
N LEU A 161 -14.77 3.18 8.90
CA LEU A 161 -15.22 1.79 9.09
C LEU A 161 -14.42 1.07 10.19
N THR A 162 -13.15 1.42 10.36
CA THR A 162 -12.32 0.81 11.41
C THR A 162 -11.21 1.73 11.88
N PRO A 163 -10.87 1.72 13.19
CA PRO A 163 -9.65 2.35 13.70
C PRO A 163 -8.35 1.63 13.29
N VAL A 164 -8.45 0.41 12.72
CA VAL A 164 -7.33 -0.39 12.18
C VAL A 164 -7.07 -0.03 10.71
N SER A 165 -6.89 1.26 10.46
CA SER A 165 -6.59 1.83 9.14
C SER A 165 -5.45 2.84 9.26
N HIS A 166 -4.74 3.06 8.17
CA HIS A 166 -3.75 4.13 8.10
C HIS A 166 -4.45 5.48 8.07
N ARG A 167 -4.02 6.40 8.93
CA ARG A 167 -4.38 7.81 8.78
C ARG A 167 -3.62 8.44 7.61
N VAL A 168 -4.22 9.45 7.00
CA VAL A 168 -3.66 10.17 5.86
C VAL A 168 -3.81 11.67 6.06
N ARG A 169 -2.92 12.46 5.45
CA ARG A 169 -3.07 13.92 5.43
C ARG A 169 -2.71 14.50 4.07
N LEU A 170 -3.63 15.28 3.51
CA LEU A 170 -3.49 15.92 2.22
C LEU A 170 -2.48 17.06 2.25
N LEU A 171 -1.73 17.20 1.17
CA LEU A 171 -0.76 18.24 0.90
C LEU A 171 -1.09 18.90 -0.43
N ARG A 172 -1.05 20.23 -0.48
CA ARG A 172 -0.89 20.97 -1.74
C ARG A 172 0.61 21.16 -1.93
N LEU A 173 1.23 20.23 -2.66
CA LEU A 173 2.68 20.08 -2.69
C LEU A 173 3.29 20.71 -3.94
N THR A 174 4.16 21.69 -3.74
CA THR A 174 4.99 22.28 -4.79
C THR A 174 6.29 21.51 -4.93
N TYR A 175 6.59 21.01 -6.12
CA TYR A 175 7.84 20.32 -6.43
C TYR A 175 8.85 21.33 -6.96
N ALA A 176 9.99 21.49 -6.28
CA ALA A 176 11.05 22.41 -6.69
C ALA A 176 12.35 21.66 -6.97
N ASP A 177 13.07 22.08 -8.01
CA ASP A 177 14.36 21.49 -8.35
C ASP A 177 15.49 22.14 -7.54
N SER A 178 16.25 21.34 -6.80
CA SER A 178 17.31 21.83 -5.91
C SER A 178 18.48 22.47 -6.65
N ALA A 179 18.68 22.19 -7.94
CA ALA A 179 19.77 22.79 -8.72
C ALA A 179 19.44 24.23 -9.14
N THR A 180 18.15 24.55 -9.32
CA THR A 180 17.71 25.86 -9.79
C THR A 180 16.95 26.68 -8.74
N GLY A 181 16.44 26.02 -7.70
CA GLY A 181 15.51 26.60 -6.73
C GLY A 181 14.12 26.89 -7.28
N LYS A 182 13.85 26.59 -8.56
CA LYS A 182 12.59 26.94 -9.22
C LYS A 182 11.51 25.87 -8.99
N PRO A 183 10.25 26.28 -8.77
CA PRO A 183 9.12 25.36 -8.76
C PRO A 183 8.90 24.81 -10.17
N LEU A 184 8.59 23.51 -10.25
CA LEU A 184 8.25 22.80 -11.49
C LEU A 184 6.73 22.68 -11.64
N THR A 185 6.06 22.23 -10.58
CA THR A 185 4.61 22.05 -10.55
C THR A 185 4.10 22.06 -9.13
N THR A 186 2.81 22.32 -8.96
CA THR A 186 2.10 22.16 -7.69
C THR A 186 0.94 21.22 -7.91
N ARG A 187 0.91 20.12 -7.15
CA ARG A 187 -0.12 19.09 -7.23
C ARG A 187 -0.55 18.63 -5.84
N TYR A 188 -1.75 18.09 -5.73
CA TYR A 188 -2.15 17.37 -4.54
C TYR A 188 -1.33 16.08 -4.37
N SER A 189 -1.01 15.77 -3.13
CA SER A 189 -0.31 14.55 -2.68
C SER A 189 -0.67 14.31 -1.24
N PHE A 190 -0.47 13.12 -0.70
CA PHE A 190 -0.72 12.90 0.72
C PHE A 190 0.30 11.98 1.34
N PHE A 191 0.56 12.21 2.64
CA PHE A 191 1.32 11.25 3.43
C PHE A 191 0.39 10.19 4.00
N VAL A 192 0.92 8.98 4.11
CA VAL A 192 0.29 7.83 4.78
C VAL A 192 1.03 7.56 6.07
N GLU A 193 0.28 7.32 7.15
CA GLU A 193 0.77 6.92 8.46
C GLU A 193 1.70 5.69 8.35
N ASP A 194 2.76 5.65 9.17
CA ASP A 194 3.62 4.46 9.20
C ASP A 194 2.93 3.36 10.02
N LEU A 195 3.07 2.11 9.57
CA LEU A 195 2.47 0.96 10.25
C LEU A 195 2.83 0.87 11.74
N ALA A 196 4.05 1.28 12.13
CA ALA A 196 4.45 1.27 13.54
C ALA A 196 3.65 2.25 14.42
N TRP A 197 3.16 3.35 13.83
CA TRP A 197 2.28 4.31 14.51
C TRP A 197 0.87 3.78 14.65
N LEU A 198 0.34 3.20 13.57
CA LEU A 198 -0.95 2.50 13.60
C LEU A 198 -0.94 1.40 14.67
N ALA A 199 0.09 0.55 14.67
CA ALA A 199 0.26 -0.48 15.69
C ALA A 199 0.32 0.11 17.11
N GLY A 200 1.06 1.21 17.29
CA GLY A 200 1.12 1.93 18.56
C GLY A 200 -0.22 2.51 19.04
N ARG A 201 -1.13 2.91 18.14
CA ARG A 201 -2.51 3.34 18.50
C ARG A 201 -3.40 2.20 18.98
N LYS A 202 -2.99 0.96 18.74
CA LYS A 202 -3.70 -0.27 19.09
C LYS A 202 -3.00 -1.08 20.17
N ASP A 203 -2.01 -0.50 20.84
CA ASP A 203 -1.13 -1.21 21.79
C ASP A 203 -0.59 -2.53 21.19
N GLY A 204 -0.39 -2.54 19.87
CA GLY A 204 0.05 -3.69 19.10
C GLY A 204 1.48 -3.55 18.58
N LEU A 205 2.00 -4.63 18.04
CA LEU A 205 3.35 -4.82 17.51
C LEU A 205 3.29 -5.00 15.98
N VAL A 206 4.39 -4.65 15.31
CA VAL A 206 4.60 -4.99 13.90
C VAL A 206 5.53 -6.20 13.83
N LEU A 207 4.93 -7.36 13.61
CA LEU A 207 5.65 -8.62 13.52
C LEU A 207 6.08 -8.95 12.08
N PRO A 208 7.20 -9.66 11.89
CA PRO A 208 7.64 -10.16 10.60
C PRO A 208 6.85 -11.40 10.17
N LEU A 209 5.52 -11.27 10.08
CA LEU A 209 4.67 -12.33 9.56
C LEU A 209 4.93 -12.55 8.06
N LYS A 210 4.76 -13.79 7.59
CA LYS A 210 4.89 -14.16 6.18
C LYS A 210 3.58 -14.05 5.40
N GLY A 211 2.48 -13.83 6.11
CA GLY A 211 1.11 -13.88 5.60
C GLY A 211 0.15 -14.26 6.71
N ALA A 212 -1.14 -14.26 6.39
CA ALA A 212 -2.21 -14.80 7.22
C ALA A 212 -3.34 -15.39 6.34
N VAL A 213 -4.02 -16.40 6.86
CA VAL A 213 -5.31 -16.90 6.36
C VAL A 213 -6.46 -16.40 7.24
N GLY A 214 -7.71 -16.65 6.87
CA GLY A 214 -8.88 -16.16 7.59
C GLY A 214 -8.90 -16.57 9.06
N SER A 215 -8.55 -17.82 9.37
CA SER A 215 -8.48 -18.32 10.75
C SER A 215 -7.44 -17.66 11.64
N ASP A 216 -6.44 -16.98 11.07
CA ASP A 216 -5.40 -16.28 11.83
C ASP A 216 -5.85 -14.89 12.30
N LEU A 217 -6.95 -14.37 11.73
CA LEU A 217 -7.36 -12.98 11.86
C LEU A 217 -8.51 -12.82 12.85
N GLU A 218 -8.64 -11.62 13.42
CA GLU A 218 -9.86 -11.24 14.15
C GLU A 218 -11.09 -11.37 13.21
N PRO A 219 -12.12 -12.16 13.57
CA PRO A 219 -13.19 -12.54 12.64
C PRO A 219 -13.94 -11.37 12.01
N PHE A 220 -14.23 -10.31 12.79
CA PHE A 220 -14.91 -9.13 12.26
C PHE A 220 -14.02 -8.38 11.27
N HIS A 221 -12.74 -8.18 11.56
CA HIS A 221 -11.82 -7.49 10.64
C HIS A 221 -11.48 -8.32 9.40
N ASN A 222 -11.50 -9.64 9.47
CA ASN A 222 -11.43 -10.52 8.30
C ASN A 222 -12.61 -10.29 7.36
N ALA A 223 -13.85 -10.29 7.88
CA ALA A 223 -15.03 -9.97 7.09
C ALA A 223 -14.97 -8.54 6.55
N LEU A 224 -14.57 -7.58 7.39
CA LEU A 224 -14.54 -6.16 7.05
C LEU A 224 -13.59 -5.86 5.88
N ILE A 225 -12.34 -6.34 5.92
CA ILE A 225 -11.39 -6.09 4.82
C ILE A 225 -11.90 -6.68 3.51
N GLY A 226 -12.49 -7.88 3.54
CA GLY A 226 -13.07 -8.51 2.35
C GLY A 226 -14.20 -7.68 1.74
N VAL A 227 -15.16 -7.25 2.56
CA VAL A 227 -16.30 -6.44 2.11
C VAL A 227 -15.84 -5.04 1.70
N PHE A 228 -14.87 -4.45 2.38
CA PHE A 228 -14.30 -3.16 2.02
C PHE A 228 -13.60 -3.20 0.65
N MET A 229 -12.78 -4.22 0.39
CA MET A 229 -12.15 -4.38 -0.93
C MET A 229 -13.20 -4.61 -2.03
N PHE A 230 -14.28 -5.35 -1.74
CA PHE A 230 -15.40 -5.50 -2.67
C PHE A 230 -16.16 -4.17 -2.89
N PHE A 231 -16.38 -3.38 -1.84
CA PHE A 231 -17.04 -2.07 -1.88
C PHE A 231 -16.33 -1.12 -2.86
N ILE A 232 -15.01 -1.00 -2.73
CA ILE A 232 -14.19 -0.15 -3.61
C ILE A 232 -13.84 -0.81 -4.95
N GLY A 233 -14.24 -2.07 -5.16
CA GLY A 233 -13.91 -2.83 -6.37
C GLY A 233 -12.41 -3.04 -6.55
N ASN A 234 -11.69 -3.34 -5.46
CA ASN A 234 -10.26 -3.63 -5.51
C ASN A 234 -10.04 -5.15 -5.48
N THR A 235 -9.53 -5.68 -6.59
CA THR A 235 -9.09 -7.07 -6.68
C THR A 235 -7.59 -7.23 -6.54
N ASP A 236 -6.80 -6.17 -6.47
CA ASP A 236 -5.33 -6.20 -6.38
C ASP A 236 -4.85 -6.26 -4.92
N PHE A 237 -5.18 -7.35 -4.22
CA PHE A 237 -4.70 -7.57 -2.84
C PHE A 237 -4.55 -9.06 -2.50
N SER A 238 -3.75 -9.35 -1.48
CA SER A 238 -3.61 -10.68 -0.90
C SER A 238 -3.16 -10.59 0.55
N ILE A 239 -3.98 -11.10 1.47
CA ILE A 239 -3.60 -11.16 2.90
C ILE A 239 -2.49 -12.19 3.12
N ASN A 240 -2.60 -13.37 2.51
CA ASN A 240 -1.55 -14.40 2.58
C ASN A 240 -0.24 -13.91 1.94
N GLY A 241 -0.33 -13.26 0.77
CA GLY A 241 0.84 -12.74 0.07
C GLY A 241 1.38 -11.40 0.59
N LEU A 242 0.71 -10.78 1.57
CA LEU A 242 0.99 -9.41 2.03
C LEU A 242 1.09 -8.39 0.88
N HIS A 243 0.25 -8.58 -0.14
CA HIS A 243 0.15 -7.69 -1.29
C HIS A 243 -0.95 -6.67 -1.03
N ASN A 244 -0.59 -5.40 -0.93
CA ASN A 244 -1.50 -4.29 -0.56
C ASN A 244 -2.23 -4.51 0.78
N VAL A 245 -1.66 -5.36 1.63
CA VAL A 245 -2.10 -5.66 3.00
C VAL A 245 -0.89 -5.75 3.92
N GLU A 246 -0.94 -5.06 5.05
CA GLU A 246 -0.02 -5.16 6.18
C GLU A 246 -0.77 -5.82 7.34
N LEU A 247 -0.05 -6.42 8.30
CA LEU A 247 -0.64 -7.05 9.49
C LEU A 247 -0.14 -6.33 10.75
N VAL A 248 -1.06 -6.13 11.70
CA VAL A 248 -0.75 -5.69 13.07
C VAL A 248 -1.23 -6.75 14.03
N GLN A 249 -0.39 -7.11 15.01
CA GLN A 249 -0.79 -8.02 16.07
C GLN A 249 -0.83 -7.27 17.39
N THR A 250 -1.90 -7.38 18.16
CA THR A 250 -1.98 -6.82 19.52
C THR A 250 -1.18 -7.68 20.50
N SER A 251 -0.87 -7.15 21.69
CA SER A 251 -0.05 -7.85 22.69
C SER A 251 -0.65 -9.18 23.18
N ASP A 252 -1.96 -9.36 23.04
CA ASP A 252 -2.70 -10.59 23.34
C ASP A 252 -2.74 -11.60 22.16
N GLY A 253 -2.05 -11.29 21.07
CA GLY A 253 -1.88 -12.20 19.93
C GLY A 253 -2.93 -12.06 18.82
N ILE A 254 -3.91 -11.16 18.95
CA ILE A 254 -4.94 -10.97 17.92
C ILE A 254 -4.35 -10.25 16.69
N VAL A 255 -4.57 -10.80 15.50
CA VAL A 255 -4.03 -10.27 14.24
C VAL A 255 -5.12 -9.49 13.48
N PHE A 256 -4.79 -8.28 13.07
CA PHE A 256 -5.64 -7.40 12.29
C PHE A 256 -5.02 -7.13 10.91
N PRO A 257 -5.78 -7.32 9.82
CA PRO A 257 -5.35 -6.93 8.50
C PRO A 257 -5.56 -5.43 8.26
N VAL A 258 -4.57 -4.78 7.62
CA VAL A 258 -4.60 -3.36 7.27
C VAL A 258 -4.39 -3.21 5.77
N ALA A 259 -5.45 -2.82 5.07
CA ALA A 259 -5.38 -2.54 3.64
C ALA A 259 -4.70 -1.19 3.32
N PHE A 260 -3.98 -1.12 2.21
CA PHE A 260 -3.39 0.11 1.67
C PHE A 260 -3.13 0.00 0.15
N ASP A 261 -2.68 1.07 -0.51
CA ASP A 261 -2.43 1.17 -1.97
C ASP A 261 -3.74 0.90 -2.77
N PHE A 262 -4.60 1.92 -2.86
CA PHE A 262 -5.97 1.77 -3.38
C PHE A 262 -6.16 2.25 -4.83
N ASP A 263 -5.08 2.60 -5.52
CA ASP A 263 -5.16 3.16 -6.88
C ASP A 263 -5.63 2.15 -7.94
N PHE A 264 -5.42 0.85 -7.71
CA PHE A 264 -5.93 -0.26 -8.54
C PHE A 264 -7.37 -0.69 -8.18
N SER A 265 -8.21 0.26 -7.73
CA SER A 265 -9.60 -0.01 -7.36
C SER A 265 -10.61 0.56 -8.37
N GLY A 266 -11.79 -0.05 -8.45
CA GLY A 266 -12.93 0.47 -9.23
C GLY A 266 -13.40 1.86 -8.78
N ALA A 267 -13.18 2.23 -7.52
CA ALA A 267 -13.46 3.56 -6.98
C ALA A 267 -12.53 4.64 -7.54
N VAL A 268 -11.24 4.33 -7.72
CA VAL A 268 -10.28 5.24 -8.36
C VAL A 268 -10.40 5.19 -9.88
N ASN A 269 -10.60 3.99 -10.44
CA ASN A 269 -10.73 3.73 -11.88
C ASN A 269 -9.59 4.39 -12.68
N ALA A 270 -8.36 4.30 -12.17
CA ALA A 270 -7.21 4.89 -12.83
C ALA A 270 -7.03 4.29 -14.22
N ARG A 271 -6.75 5.12 -15.24
CA ARG A 271 -6.54 4.65 -16.62
C ARG A 271 -5.45 3.60 -16.78
N TYR A 272 -4.51 3.57 -15.85
CA TYR A 272 -3.44 2.58 -15.84
C TYR A 272 -3.76 1.31 -15.06
N ALA A 273 -4.83 1.30 -14.27
CA ALA A 273 -5.22 0.13 -13.52
C ALA A 273 -5.75 -0.93 -14.48
N THR A 274 -5.31 -2.17 -14.26
CA THR A 274 -5.72 -3.33 -15.06
C THR A 274 -6.16 -4.45 -14.13
N VAL A 275 -6.94 -5.38 -14.65
CA VAL A 275 -7.35 -6.59 -13.93
C VAL A 275 -6.30 -7.68 -14.15
N ASP A 276 -6.05 -8.50 -13.13
CA ASP A 276 -5.31 -9.75 -13.27
C ASP A 276 -6.06 -10.69 -14.24
N PRO A 277 -5.45 -11.09 -15.38
CA PRO A 277 -6.10 -11.92 -16.38
C PRO A 277 -6.57 -13.30 -15.89
N SER A 278 -6.08 -13.76 -14.72
CA SER A 278 -6.54 -15.00 -14.09
C SER A 278 -7.90 -14.89 -13.38
N LEU A 279 -8.41 -13.67 -13.20
CA LEU A 279 -9.70 -13.41 -12.55
C LEU A 279 -10.86 -13.45 -13.55
N SER A 280 -12.06 -13.75 -13.03
CA SER A 280 -13.29 -13.85 -13.83
C SER A 280 -13.95 -12.51 -14.16
N VAL A 281 -13.21 -11.40 -14.04
CA VAL A 281 -13.71 -10.04 -14.29
C VAL A 281 -12.90 -9.37 -15.39
N GLN A 282 -13.52 -8.45 -16.13
CA GLN A 282 -12.94 -7.88 -17.35
C GLN A 282 -12.45 -6.45 -17.16
N ARG A 283 -13.05 -5.72 -16.20
CA ARG A 283 -12.77 -4.31 -15.95
C ARG A 283 -12.47 -4.09 -14.48
N VAL A 284 -11.67 -3.07 -14.18
CA VAL A 284 -11.34 -2.68 -12.79
C VAL A 284 -12.58 -2.30 -11.99
N ARG A 285 -13.67 -1.88 -12.65
CA ARG A 285 -14.95 -1.57 -12.00
C ARG A 285 -15.86 -2.79 -11.79
N ASP A 286 -15.53 -3.95 -12.35
CA ASP A 286 -16.27 -5.17 -12.06
C ASP A 286 -15.89 -5.66 -10.67
N ARG A 287 -16.87 -5.85 -9.79
CA ARG A 287 -16.61 -6.32 -8.42
C ARG A 287 -16.44 -7.83 -8.38
N LEU A 288 -15.41 -8.27 -7.67
CA LEU A 288 -15.17 -9.67 -7.33
C LEU A 288 -14.78 -9.76 -5.86
N PHE A 289 -15.51 -10.57 -5.09
CA PHE A 289 -15.16 -10.78 -3.69
C PHE A 289 -13.94 -11.70 -3.61
N ARG A 290 -12.88 -11.25 -2.94
CA ARG A 290 -11.62 -12.01 -2.76
C ARG A 290 -11.22 -12.18 -1.30
N GLY A 291 -12.08 -11.80 -0.36
CA GLY A 291 -11.86 -12.00 1.08
C GLY A 291 -12.00 -13.46 1.50
N TYR A 292 -11.49 -13.80 2.68
CA TYR A 292 -11.71 -15.12 3.26
C TYR A 292 -13.14 -15.25 3.79
N CYS A 293 -13.57 -16.50 3.97
CA CYS A 293 -14.78 -16.80 4.69
C CYS A 293 -14.63 -16.40 6.16
N ALA A 294 -15.73 -15.91 6.73
CA ALA A 294 -15.87 -15.53 8.12
C ALA A 294 -17.23 -16.04 8.63
N PRO A 295 -17.45 -16.14 9.95
CA PRO A 295 -18.76 -16.46 10.49
C PRO A 295 -19.84 -15.54 9.91
N SER A 296 -21.01 -16.10 9.59
CA SER A 296 -22.11 -15.33 8.98
C SER A 296 -22.51 -14.11 9.81
N GLY A 297 -22.49 -14.25 11.14
CA GLY A 297 -22.76 -13.15 12.07
C GLY A 297 -21.80 -11.96 11.92
N ASP A 298 -20.54 -12.18 11.54
CA ASP A 298 -19.59 -11.09 11.33
C ASP A 298 -19.81 -10.38 9.98
N PHE A 299 -20.18 -11.12 8.92
CA PHE A 299 -20.62 -10.49 7.67
C PHE A 299 -21.85 -9.61 7.88
N GLU A 300 -22.85 -10.08 8.63
CA GLU A 300 -24.05 -9.28 8.91
C GLU A 300 -23.73 -7.99 9.69
N LYS A 301 -22.83 -8.06 10.68
CA LYS A 301 -22.33 -6.86 11.38
C LYS A 301 -21.65 -5.89 10.42
N VAL A 302 -20.84 -6.39 9.48
CA VAL A 302 -20.16 -5.56 8.49
C VAL A 302 -21.15 -4.92 7.53
N PHE A 303 -22.15 -5.65 7.01
CA PHE A 303 -23.19 -5.07 6.16
C PHE A 303 -23.99 -3.99 6.90
N ALA A 304 -24.34 -4.23 8.16
CA ALA A 304 -25.00 -3.23 9.00
C ALA A 304 -24.12 -1.97 9.17
N LEU A 305 -22.83 -2.13 9.44
CA LEU A 305 -21.88 -1.02 9.55
C LEU A 305 -21.82 -0.19 8.25
N PHE A 306 -21.75 -0.83 7.07
CA PHE A 306 -21.73 -0.10 5.80
C PHE A 306 -23.02 0.69 5.57
N ASN A 307 -24.17 0.14 5.93
CA ASN A 307 -25.46 0.85 5.84
C ASN A 307 -25.51 2.02 6.83
N GLU A 308 -25.05 1.84 8.07
CA GLU A 308 -24.95 2.91 9.08
C GLU A 308 -24.05 4.05 8.59
N LYS A 309 -22.87 3.72 8.02
CA LYS A 309 -21.89 4.71 7.57
C LYS A 309 -22.18 5.29 6.19
N ARG A 310 -23.25 4.89 5.50
CA ARG A 310 -23.54 5.32 4.12
C ARG A 310 -23.57 6.84 3.95
N GLU A 311 -24.29 7.55 4.82
CA GLU A 311 -24.35 9.01 4.73
C GLU A 311 -23.01 9.68 5.09
N ALA A 312 -22.26 9.12 6.05
CA ALA A 312 -20.93 9.63 6.38
C ALA A 312 -19.94 9.45 5.21
N ILE A 313 -19.97 8.29 4.54
CA ILE A 313 -19.18 7.99 3.34
C ILE A 313 -19.52 8.96 2.21
N ASN A 314 -20.81 9.15 1.93
CA ASN A 314 -21.26 10.13 0.93
C ASN A 314 -20.87 11.56 1.32
N GLY A 315 -20.91 11.88 2.61
CA GLY A 315 -20.52 13.17 3.17
C GLY A 315 -19.06 13.53 2.89
N LEU A 316 -18.15 12.55 2.84
CA LEU A 316 -16.74 12.80 2.50
C LEU A 316 -16.57 13.43 1.12
N TYR A 317 -17.46 13.14 0.16
CA TYR A 317 -17.42 13.74 -1.19
C TYR A 317 -18.04 15.14 -1.26
N ARG A 318 -18.71 15.59 -0.19
CA ARG A 318 -19.35 16.91 -0.09
C ARG A 318 -18.60 17.87 0.83
N ASP A 319 -17.65 17.36 1.61
CA ASP A 319 -16.82 18.18 2.51
C ASP A 319 -15.80 19.03 1.74
N HIS A 320 -14.98 19.79 2.47
CA HIS A 320 -14.01 20.70 1.89
C HIS A 320 -12.90 20.01 1.08
N ILE A 321 -12.53 18.75 1.40
CA ILE A 321 -11.58 17.95 0.64
C ILE A 321 -12.27 17.32 -0.58
N GLY A 322 -13.46 16.75 -0.39
CA GLY A 322 -14.27 16.17 -1.45
C GLY A 322 -14.57 17.17 -2.57
N LYS A 323 -14.80 18.44 -2.21
CA LYS A 323 -14.99 19.56 -3.14
C LYS A 323 -13.76 19.92 -3.98
N LEU A 324 -12.56 19.42 -3.65
CA LEU A 324 -11.38 19.56 -4.50
C LEU A 324 -11.44 18.62 -5.71
N MET A 325 -12.28 17.57 -5.65
CA MET A 325 -12.50 16.64 -6.74
C MET A 325 -13.43 17.24 -7.79
N ASN A 326 -13.22 16.89 -9.04
CA ASN A 326 -14.16 17.18 -10.11
C ASN A 326 -15.54 16.58 -9.78
N ALA A 327 -16.60 17.39 -9.83
CA ALA A 327 -17.95 16.98 -9.44
C ALA A 327 -18.45 15.73 -10.20
N LYS A 328 -18.12 15.61 -11.50
CA LYS A 328 -18.51 14.44 -12.30
C LYS A 328 -17.81 13.17 -11.80
N VAL A 329 -16.54 13.26 -11.44
CA VAL A 329 -15.77 12.14 -10.87
C VAL A 329 -16.35 11.73 -9.52
N ALA A 330 -16.68 12.70 -8.66
CA ALA A 330 -17.33 12.44 -7.37
C ALA A 330 -18.69 11.74 -7.56
N ASP A 331 -19.54 12.25 -8.45
CA ASP A 331 -20.85 11.67 -8.76
C ASP A 331 -20.76 10.25 -9.34
N GLU A 332 -19.82 10.00 -10.25
CA GLU A 332 -19.56 8.66 -10.80
C GLU A 332 -19.07 7.68 -9.74
N THR A 333 -18.30 8.16 -8.77
CA THR A 333 -17.81 7.36 -7.64
C THR A 333 -18.92 7.07 -6.62
N ILE A 334 -19.80 8.04 -6.34
CA ILE A 334 -20.98 7.81 -5.47
C ILE A 334 -21.93 6.79 -6.12
N ARG A 335 -22.23 6.94 -7.42
CA ARG A 335 -23.05 5.95 -8.15
C ARG A 335 -22.43 4.56 -8.12
N PHE A 336 -21.10 4.48 -8.21
CA PHE A 336 -20.39 3.20 -8.05
C PHE A 336 -20.70 2.56 -6.71
N TYR A 337 -20.61 3.32 -5.62
CA TYR A 337 -20.92 2.85 -4.26
C TYR A 337 -22.39 2.46 -4.10
N ASP A 338 -23.32 3.19 -4.71
CA ASP A 338 -24.75 2.82 -4.68
C ASP A 338 -25.00 1.41 -5.24
N ASP A 339 -24.27 0.97 -6.27
CA ASP A 339 -24.37 -0.38 -6.80
C ASP A 339 -23.87 -1.45 -5.80
N PHE A 340 -22.91 -1.12 -4.95
CA PHE A 340 -22.53 -1.99 -3.83
C PHE A 340 -23.69 -2.11 -2.83
N TYR A 341 -24.34 -1.00 -2.48
CA TYR A 341 -25.47 -1.02 -1.55
C TYR A 341 -26.65 -1.83 -2.08
N LYS A 342 -26.93 -1.79 -3.39
CA LYS A 342 -27.91 -2.70 -4.02
C LYS A 342 -27.54 -4.17 -3.81
N THR A 343 -26.24 -4.50 -3.86
CA THR A 343 -25.75 -5.87 -3.67
C THR A 343 -25.89 -6.33 -2.22
N ILE A 344 -25.39 -5.56 -1.25
CA ILE A 344 -25.41 -5.98 0.17
C ILE A 344 -26.80 -5.96 0.81
N ASN A 345 -27.75 -5.22 0.23
CA ASN A 345 -29.12 -5.12 0.70
C ASN A 345 -30.11 -6.04 -0.02
N ASP A 346 -29.66 -6.77 -1.04
CA ASP A 346 -30.40 -7.89 -1.63
C ASP A 346 -29.86 -9.22 -1.05
N PRO A 347 -30.66 -9.98 -0.28
CA PRO A 347 -30.21 -11.21 0.35
C PRO A 347 -29.70 -12.27 -0.63
N ARG A 348 -30.27 -12.35 -1.85
CA ARG A 348 -29.83 -13.30 -2.88
C ARG A 348 -28.53 -12.83 -3.50
N ALA A 349 -28.41 -11.54 -3.80
CA ALA A 349 -27.20 -10.97 -4.40
C ALA A 349 -26.01 -11.06 -3.45
N ARG A 350 -26.14 -10.62 -2.19
CA ARG A 350 -25.04 -10.71 -1.21
C ARG A 350 -24.63 -12.15 -0.91
N LYS A 351 -25.60 -13.08 -0.86
CA LYS A 351 -25.30 -14.51 -0.71
C LYS A 351 -24.42 -15.00 -1.86
N ARG A 352 -24.84 -14.75 -3.11
CA ARG A 352 -24.14 -15.20 -4.31
C ARG A 352 -22.77 -14.54 -4.48
N HIS A 353 -22.70 -13.22 -4.32
CA HIS A 353 -21.52 -12.44 -4.69
C HIS A 353 -20.49 -12.27 -3.57
N ILE A 354 -20.86 -12.54 -2.31
CA ILE A 354 -19.99 -12.37 -1.14
C ILE A 354 -19.92 -13.65 -0.31
N LEU A 355 -21.05 -14.11 0.23
CA LEU A 355 -21.04 -15.20 1.23
C LEU A 355 -20.64 -16.55 0.65
N GLU A 356 -21.10 -16.89 -0.55
CA GLU A 356 -20.74 -18.13 -1.25
C GLU A 356 -19.46 -17.98 -2.09
N ALA A 357 -19.05 -16.73 -2.38
CA ALA A 357 -17.86 -16.41 -3.14
C ALA A 357 -16.60 -16.25 -2.27
N CYS A 358 -16.74 -16.29 -0.94
CA CYS A 358 -15.62 -16.17 -0.02
C CYS A 358 -14.61 -17.30 -0.19
N ARG A 359 -13.34 -16.99 0.08
CA ARG A 359 -12.25 -17.97 -0.06
C ARG A 359 -12.11 -18.76 1.24
N PRO A 360 -12.06 -20.10 1.21
CA PRO A 360 -11.69 -20.88 2.38
C PRO A 360 -10.22 -20.64 2.74
N ASP A 361 -9.85 -20.99 3.97
CA ASP A 361 -8.44 -21.04 4.40
C ASP A 361 -7.74 -22.15 3.62
N ARG A 362 -7.00 -21.78 2.58
CA ARG A 362 -6.24 -22.69 1.72
C ARG A 362 -4.93 -22.05 1.29
#